data_AF-A0A4Y9LVQ5-F1
#
_entry.id   AF-A0A4Y9LVQ5-F1
#
_cell.length_a   1.000
_cell.length_b   1.000
_cell.length_c   1.000
_cell.angle_alpha   90.00
_cell.angle_beta   90.00
_cell.angle_gamma   90.00
#
_symmetry.space_group_name_H-M   'P 1'
#
loop_
_entity.id
_entity.type
_entity.pdbx_description
1 polymer ?
#
loop_
_entity_poly.entity_id
_entity_poly.type
_entity_poly.pdbx_seq_one_letter_code
_entity_poly.pdbx_strand_id
1 'polypeptide(L)' 'MPAYRAFVVGRHSVPIGVVQMDCIDDEAAISRAAKLVDSHDVELWQLDRPVARFEALSGQMRRK' A
#
# COMPACT_ATOMS: atom_id res chain seq x y z
N MET A 1 4.62 14.32 -14.00
CA MET A 1 5.28 13.63 -12.88
C MET A 1 4.21 12.80 -12.21
N PRO A 2 4.28 11.46 -12.27
CA PRO A 2 3.26 10.63 -11.64
C PRO A 2 3.38 10.75 -10.12
N ALA A 3 2.37 11.34 -9.49
CA ALA A 3 2.30 11.45 -8.05
C ALA A 3 1.77 10.13 -7.48
N TYR A 4 2.68 9.19 -7.21
CA TYR A 4 2.34 7.95 -6.53
C TYR A 4 2.09 8.22 -5.04
N ARG A 5 1.06 7.59 -4.50
CA ARG A 5 0.68 7.66 -3.09
C ARG A 5 0.42 6.25 -2.60
N ALA A 6 1.25 5.81 -1.66
CA ALA A 6 0.99 4.57 -0.93
C ALA A 6 0.20 4.92 0.33
N PHE A 7 -1.05 4.47 0.39
CA PHE A 7 -1.91 4.57 1.55
C PHE A 7 -1.72 3.33 2.42
N VAL A 8 -1.23 3.53 3.64
CA VAL A 8 -1.08 2.47 4.63
C VAL A 8 -2.37 2.40 5.43
N VAL A 9 -3.13 1.34 5.22
CA VAL A 9 -4.40 1.02 5.85
C VAL A 9 -4.14 0.13 7.06
N GLY A 10 -4.48 0.64 8.24
CA GLY A 10 -4.36 -0.12 9.48
C GLY A 10 -5.47 -1.15 9.66
N ARG A 11 -5.38 -1.95 10.73
CA ARG A 11 -6.38 -2.96 11.14
C ARG A 11 -7.84 -2.50 11.24
N HIS A 12 -8.09 -1.19 11.23
CA HIS A 12 -9.43 -0.59 11.30
C HIS A 12 -9.99 -0.17 9.92
N SER A 13 -9.33 -0.55 8.82
CA SER A 13 -9.65 -0.06 7.47
C SER A 13 -9.55 1.47 7.35
N VAL A 14 -8.86 2.11 8.30
CA VAL A 14 -8.58 3.55 8.28
C VAL A 14 -7.16 3.73 7.75
N PRO A 15 -6.92 4.60 6.76
CA PRO A 15 -5.58 4.98 6.35
C PRO A 15 -4.90 5.69 7.52
N ILE A 16 -3.91 5.02 8.11
CA ILE A 16 -3.11 5.55 9.23
C ILE A 16 -1.87 6.29 8.74
N GLY A 17 -1.55 6.19 7.46
CA GLY A 17 -0.44 6.90 6.84
C GLY A 17 -0.61 7.01 5.33
N VAL A 18 -0.11 8.11 4.77
CA VAL A 18 0.08 8.27 3.33
C VAL A 18 1.54 8.58 3.07
N VAL A 19 2.15 7.80 2.19
CA VAL A 19 3.53 8.02 1.74
C VAL A 19 3.43 8.55 0.32
N GLN A 20 3.74 9.84 0.13
CA GLN A 20 3.94 10.40 -1.19
C GLN A 20 5.29 9.93 -1.75
N MET A 21 5.26 9.41 -2.96
CA MET A 21 6.40 8.85 -3.64
C MET A 21 6.51 9.47 -5.03
N ASP A 22 7.60 10.17 -5.30
CA ASP A 22 7.98 10.54 -6.66
C ASP A 22 8.69 9.35 -7.31
N CYS A 23 7.94 8.28 -7.56
CA CYS A 23 8.40 7.13 -8.32
C CYS A 23 8.08 7.35 -9.80
N ILE A 24 8.98 6.93 -10.68
CA ILE A 24 8.78 7.01 -12.14
C ILE A 24 8.03 5.76 -12.64
N ASP A 25 8.14 4.65 -11.90
CA ASP A 25 7.59 3.35 -12.24
C ASP A 25 6.79 2.74 -11.10
N ASP A 26 5.77 1.96 -11.48
CA ASP A 26 4.93 1.20 -10.58
C ASP A 26 5.77 0.20 -9.76
N GLU A 27 6.77 -0.44 -10.36
CA GLU A 27 7.61 -1.44 -9.69
C GLU A 27 8.42 -0.85 -8.52
N ALA A 28 8.93 0.38 -8.68
CA ALA A 28 9.65 1.08 -7.62
C ALA A 28 8.72 1.48 -6.47
N ALA A 29 7.49 1.89 -6.79
CA ALA A 29 6.46 2.19 -5.81
C ALA A 29 5.97 0.93 -5.07
N ILE A 30 5.78 -0.17 -5.81
CA ILE A 30 5.42 -1.49 -5.29
C ILE A 30 6.49 -2.01 -4.33
N SER A 31 7.77 -1.94 -4.70
CA SER A 31 8.88 -2.39 -3.85
C SER A 31 8.94 -1.63 -2.51
N ARG A 32 8.62 -0.32 -2.52
CA ARG A 32 8.51 0.47 -1.28
C ARG A 32 7.24 0.15 -0.49
N ALA A 33 6.10 0.03 -1.16
CA ALA A 33 4.83 -0.34 -0.52
C ALA A 33 4.91 -1.73 0.14
N ALA A 34 5.56 -2.70 -0.51
CA ALA A 34 5.79 -4.02 0.04
C ALA A 34 6.66 -4.02 1.31
N LYS A 35 7.56 -3.04 1.48
CA LYS A 35 8.29 -2.86 2.76
C LYS A 35 7.43 -2.29 3.88
N LEU A 36 6.33 -1.60 3.55
CA LEU A 36 5.38 -1.03 4.50
C LEU A 36 4.28 -2.04 4.89
N VAL A 37 4.03 -3.04 4.04
CA VAL A 37 2.94 -4.02 4.21
C VAL A 37 3.19 -5.09 5.29
N ASP A 38 4.35 -5.08 5.96
CA ASP A 38 4.78 -6.14 6.88
C ASP A 38 3.74 -6.46 7.99
N SER A 39 2.92 -5.47 8.39
CA SER A 39 1.80 -5.68 9.32
C SER A 39 0.49 -4.97 8.94
N HIS A 40 0.45 -4.16 7.89
CA HIS A 40 -0.68 -3.30 7.52
C HIS A 40 -1.01 -3.40 6.04
N ASP A 41 -2.28 -3.42 5.68
CA ASP A 41 -2.68 -3.36 4.28
C ASP A 41 -2.16 -2.06 3.66
N VAL A 42 -1.64 -2.11 2.44
CA VAL A 42 -1.12 -0.94 1.73
C VAL A 42 -1.78 -0.86 0.37
N GLU A 43 -2.47 0.24 0.10
CA GLU A 43 -3.05 0.54 -1.19
C GLU A 43 -2.18 1.57 -1.93
N LEU A 44 -1.63 1.16 -3.07
CA LEU A 44 -0.87 2.02 -3.94
C LEU A 44 -1.78 2.66 -4.99
N TRP A 45 -1.79 3.98 -5.00
CA TRP A 45 -2.60 4.81 -5.90
C TRP A 45 -1.71 5.74 -6.70
N GLN A 46 -2.12 6.02 -7.93
CA GLN A 46 -1.52 7.01 -8.80
C GLN A 46 -2.61 8.02 -9.17
N LEU A 47 -2.63 9.16 -8.48
CA LEU A 47 -3.65 10.20 -8.57
C LEU A 47 -5.09 9.71 -8.27
N ASP A 48 -5.73 9.05 -9.22
CA ASP A 48 -7.10 8.49 -9.15
C ASP A 48 -7.15 7.01 -9.54
N ARG A 49 -6.05 6.45 -10.03
CA ARG A 49 -5.97 5.06 -10.47
C ARG A 49 -5.35 4.19 -9.38
N PRO A 50 -6.04 3.17 -8.85
CA PRO A 50 -5.40 2.17 -8.00
C PRO A 50 -4.42 1.37 -8.88
N VAL A 51 -3.16 1.34 -8.46
CA VAL A 51 -2.07 0.66 -9.17
C VAL A 51 -1.95 -0.76 -8.65
N ALA A 52 -1.88 -0.90 -7.34
CA ALA A 52 -1.72 -2.18 -6.67
C ALA A 52 -2.29 -2.10 -5.26
N ARG A 53 -2.84 -3.21 -4.77
CA ARG A 53 -3.27 -3.34 -3.38
C ARG A 53 -2.51 -4.51 -2.77
N PHE A 54 -1.81 -4.22 -1.68
CA PHE A 54 -1.05 -5.16 -0.90
C PHE A 54 -1.86 -5.44 0.36
N GLU A 55 -2.36 -6.66 0.51
CA GLU A 55 -2.99 -7.06 1.76
C GLU A 55 -1.93 -7.62 2.70
N ALA A 56 -1.82 -7.03 3.89
CA ALA A 56 -0.96 -7.59 4.91
C ALA A 56 -1.64 -8.83 5.45
N LEU A 57 -1.09 -10.01 5.17
CA LEU A 57 -1.52 -11.27 5.77
C LEU A 57 -1.28 -11.34 7.30
N SER A 58 -1.16 -10.21 8.00
CA SER A 58 -0.95 -10.10 9.45
C SER A 58 -2.19 -10.48 10.30
N GLY A 59 -3.20 -11.08 9.66
CA GLY A 59 -4.41 -11.59 10.30
C GLY A 59 -5.06 -12.82 9.68
N GLN A 60 -4.57 -13.41 8.58
CA GLN A 60 -5.16 -14.65 8.05
C GLN A 60 -4.52 -15.91 8.67
N MET A 61 -4.60 -16.00 10.00
CA MET A 61 -4.73 -17.30 10.66
C MET A 61 -6.12 -17.39 11.29
N ARG A 62 -7.13 -17.71 10.46
CA ARG A 62 -8.38 -18.44 10.76
C ARG A 62 -9.27 -18.29 9.51
N ARG A 63 -9.74 -19.35 8.84
CA ARG A 63 -10.25 -20.63 9.36
C ARG A 63 -9.93 -21.77 8.38
N LYS A 64 -9.51 -22.90 8.99
CA LYS A 64 -9.76 -24.32 8.65
C LYS A 64 -10.63 -24.63 7.42
#